data_AF-A0A090MTE0-F1
#
_entry.id   AF-A0A090MTE0-F1
#
_cell.length_a   1.000
_cell.length_b   1.000
_cell.length_c   1.000
_cell.angle_alpha   90.00
_cell.angle_beta   90.00
_cell.angle_gamma   90.00
#
_symmetry.space_group_name_H-M   'P 1'
#
loop_
_entity.id
_entity.type
_entity.pdbx_description
1 polymer ?
#
loop_
_entity_poly.entity_id
_entity_poly.type
_entity_poly.pdbx_seq_one_letter_code
_entity_poly.pdbx_strand_id
1 'polypeptide(L)'
;MTDWKNIRKSVGYTQAIQSKDATQWHSLARGYRAAAEILNEFSDRIPSDSRPFALNAALSIELILKSILARKTIAIPTTGHDLVHLSDLSGVALSDNQKLTLELLTETIVWSGRYPAPKNEQRWDNYQDKILESHIIRRTVGNVSSVMASPETFPDWKNYLKIWAACNAEFDACA
;
A
#
# COMPACT_ATOMS: atom_id res chain seq x y z
N MET A 1 -31.10 23.14 -15.90
CA MET A 1 -30.09 22.08 -15.65
C MET A 1 -29.19 22.58 -14.54
N THR A 2 -29.08 21.84 -13.44
CA THR A 2 -28.29 22.28 -12.27
C THR A 2 -26.79 22.18 -12.55
N ASP A 3 -26.04 23.27 -12.35
CA ASP A 3 -24.58 23.25 -12.50
C ASP A 3 -23.91 22.73 -11.22
N TRP A 4 -23.77 21.40 -11.16
CA TRP A 4 -23.12 20.69 -10.05
C TRP A 4 -21.64 21.05 -9.88
N LYS A 5 -20.96 21.59 -10.89
CA LYS A 5 -19.56 22.02 -10.75
C LYS A 5 -19.48 23.30 -9.92
N ASN A 6 -20.38 24.24 -10.17
CA ASN A 6 -20.45 25.48 -9.40
C ASN A 6 -20.93 25.24 -7.96
N ILE A 7 -21.90 24.34 -7.74
CA ILE A 7 -22.33 23.95 -6.39
C ILE A 7 -21.18 23.33 -5.59
N ARG A 8 -20.42 22.40 -6.19
CA ARG A 8 -19.25 21.81 -5.52
C ARG A 8 -18.18 22.85 -5.19
N LYS A 9 -17.92 23.80 -6.10
CA LYS A 9 -17.00 24.91 -5.84
C LYS A 9 -17.45 25.79 -4.68
N SER A 10 -18.74 26.12 -4.59
CA SER A 10 -19.26 27.01 -3.53
C SER A 10 -19.17 26.41 -2.14
N VAL A 11 -19.12 25.07 -2.02
CA VAL A 11 -18.92 24.36 -0.74
C VAL A 11 -17.46 23.89 -0.54
N GLY A 12 -16.51 24.37 -1.35
CA GLY A 12 -15.09 23.99 -1.24
C GLY A 12 -14.77 22.56 -1.67
N TYR A 13 -15.71 21.85 -2.30
CA TYR A 13 -15.53 20.46 -2.75
C TYR A 13 -14.92 20.42 -4.16
N THR A 14 -13.67 20.86 -4.30
CA THR A 14 -12.94 20.84 -5.57
C THR A 14 -11.81 19.82 -5.56
N GLN A 15 -11.42 19.29 -6.72
CA GLN A 15 -10.29 18.36 -6.83
C GLN A 15 -9.00 18.97 -6.25
N ALA A 16 -8.74 20.25 -6.49
CA ALA A 16 -7.57 20.94 -5.95
C ALA A 16 -7.54 20.97 -4.41
N ILE A 17 -8.70 21.16 -3.77
CA ILE A 17 -8.82 21.14 -2.30
C ILE A 17 -8.68 19.72 -1.77
N GLN A 18 -9.46 18.78 -2.32
CA GLN A 18 -9.47 17.39 -1.85
C GLN A 18 -8.13 16.67 -2.08
N SER A 19 -7.38 17.03 -3.13
CA SER A 19 -6.06 16.47 -3.42
C SER A 19 -4.95 16.91 -2.46
N LYS A 20 -5.22 17.89 -1.59
CA LYS A 20 -4.26 18.46 -0.64
C LYS A 20 -4.74 18.36 0.80
N ASP A 21 -5.89 17.74 1.05
CA ASP A 21 -6.45 17.58 2.39
C ASP A 21 -5.75 16.41 3.11
N ALA A 22 -4.65 16.73 3.78
CA ALA A 22 -3.86 15.77 4.54
C ALA A 22 -4.70 15.03 5.60
N THR A 23 -5.62 15.73 6.26
CA THR A 23 -6.45 15.15 7.33
C THR A 23 -7.46 14.16 6.74
N GLN A 24 -8.09 14.51 5.63
CA GLN A 24 -9.03 13.60 4.95
C GLN A 24 -8.31 12.35 4.44
N TRP A 25 -7.13 12.51 3.84
CA TRP A 25 -6.36 11.38 3.31
C TRP A 25 -5.89 10.44 4.42
N HIS A 26 -5.44 10.99 5.56
CA HIS A 26 -5.11 10.20 6.75
C HIS A 26 -6.33 9.47 7.32
N SER A 27 -7.49 10.13 7.36
CA SER A 27 -8.73 9.49 7.79
C SER A 27 -9.13 8.31 6.89
N LEU A 28 -8.98 8.46 5.57
CA LEU A 28 -9.23 7.36 4.62
C LEU A 28 -8.21 6.23 4.81
N ALA A 29 -6.92 6.56 5.00
CA ALA A 29 -5.88 5.58 5.28
C ALA A 29 -6.24 4.72 6.51
N ARG A 30 -6.72 5.35 7.59
CA ARG A 30 -7.17 4.66 8.80
C ARG A 30 -8.35 3.72 8.54
N GLY A 31 -9.28 4.10 7.66
CA GLY A 31 -10.40 3.25 7.24
C GLY A 31 -9.91 1.97 6.56
N TYR A 32 -9.01 2.09 5.58
CA TYR A 32 -8.42 0.93 4.90
C TYR A 32 -7.56 0.08 5.84
N ARG A 33 -6.84 0.69 6.79
CA ARG A 33 -6.10 -0.04 7.84
C ARG A 33 -7.05 -0.88 8.70
N ALA A 34 -8.17 -0.31 9.13
CA ALA A 34 -9.17 -1.04 9.92
C ALA A 34 -9.81 -2.19 9.13
N ALA A 35 -10.06 -1.99 7.84
CA ALA A 35 -10.51 -3.07 6.96
C ALA A 35 -9.46 -4.20 6.86
N ALA A 36 -8.17 -3.86 6.69
CA ALA A 36 -7.09 -4.83 6.69
C ALA A 36 -6.98 -5.60 8.02
N GLU A 37 -7.19 -4.93 9.15
CA GLU A 37 -7.22 -5.53 10.49
C GLU A 37 -8.30 -6.62 10.60
N ILE A 38 -9.53 -6.28 10.21
CA ILE A 38 -10.67 -7.21 10.21
C ILE A 38 -10.39 -8.40 9.28
N LEU A 39 -9.86 -8.16 8.08
CA LEU A 39 -9.55 -9.22 7.12
C LEU A 39 -8.45 -10.17 7.64
N ASN A 40 -7.49 -9.65 8.39
CA ASN A 40 -6.47 -10.46 9.03
C ASN A 40 -7.04 -11.28 10.21
N GLU A 41 -7.85 -10.66 11.06
CA GLU A 41 -8.49 -11.30 12.23
C GLU A 41 -9.38 -12.48 11.81
N PHE A 42 -10.12 -12.33 10.71
CA PHE A 42 -11.03 -13.35 10.19
C PHE A 42 -10.49 -14.04 8.94
N SER A 43 -9.17 -14.23 8.85
CA SER A 43 -8.52 -14.85 7.68
C SER A 43 -9.00 -16.28 7.40
N ASP A 44 -9.46 -17.00 8.42
CA ASP A 44 -10.09 -18.33 8.33
C ASP A 44 -11.42 -18.32 7.57
N ARG A 45 -12.12 -17.17 7.54
CA ARG A 45 -13.38 -16.98 6.83
C ARG A 45 -13.22 -16.50 5.40
N ILE A 46 -12.01 -16.11 5.01
CA ILE A 46 -11.70 -15.66 3.65
C ILE A 46 -11.24 -16.88 2.85
N PRO A 47 -11.88 -17.22 1.73
CA PRO A 47 -11.50 -18.39 0.94
C PRO A 47 -10.07 -18.30 0.39
N SER A 48 -9.10 -18.88 1.12
CA SER A 48 -7.71 -19.18 0.71
C SER A 48 -6.93 -18.05 0.01
N ASP A 49 -7.26 -16.79 0.25
CA ASP A 49 -6.73 -15.68 -0.55
C ASP A 49 -6.39 -14.46 0.31
N SER A 50 -5.12 -14.10 0.35
CA SER A 50 -4.61 -12.93 1.06
C SER A 50 -4.73 -11.62 0.29
N ARG A 51 -5.18 -11.64 -0.98
CA ARG A 51 -5.31 -10.45 -1.82
C ARG A 51 -6.24 -9.38 -1.24
N PRO A 52 -7.42 -9.70 -0.65
CA PRO A 52 -8.26 -8.68 -0.03
C PRO A 52 -7.54 -7.97 1.11
N PHE A 53 -6.84 -8.71 1.96
CA PHE A 53 -6.00 -8.14 3.02
C PHE A 53 -4.92 -7.23 2.42
N ALA A 54 -4.12 -7.76 1.49
CA ALA A 54 -2.99 -7.07 0.90
C ALA A 54 -3.42 -5.79 0.16
N LEU A 55 -4.56 -5.80 -0.52
CA LEU A 55 -5.08 -4.63 -1.22
C LEU A 55 -5.48 -3.52 -0.24
N ASN A 56 -6.18 -3.87 0.84
CA ASN A 56 -6.55 -2.88 1.86
C ASN A 56 -5.31 -2.34 2.61
N ALA A 57 -4.35 -3.20 2.91
CA ALA A 57 -3.06 -2.81 3.48
C ALA A 57 -2.27 -1.89 2.54
N ALA A 58 -2.24 -2.18 1.24
CA ALA A 58 -1.52 -1.36 0.27
C ALA A 58 -2.19 0.03 0.12
N LEU A 59 -3.51 0.08 0.01
CA LEU A 59 -4.26 1.34 -0.10
C LEU A 59 -4.12 2.20 1.15
N SER A 60 -4.09 1.58 2.34
CA SER A 60 -3.86 2.33 3.58
C SER A 60 -2.48 2.97 3.60
N ILE A 61 -1.42 2.25 3.18
CA ILE A 61 -0.06 2.78 3.06
C ILE A 61 0.02 3.88 2.00
N GLU A 62 -0.59 3.68 0.83
CA GLU A 62 -0.61 4.68 -0.24
C GLU A 62 -1.17 6.00 0.30
N LEU A 63 -2.33 5.95 0.96
CA LEU A 63 -3.05 7.11 1.44
C LEU A 63 -2.32 7.84 2.58
N ILE A 64 -1.67 7.12 3.50
CA ILE A 64 -0.91 7.76 4.59
C ILE A 64 0.38 8.41 4.08
N LEU A 65 1.08 7.78 3.12
CA LEU A 65 2.26 8.41 2.50
C LEU A 65 1.86 9.70 1.77
N LYS A 66 0.78 9.61 1.02
CA LYS A 66 0.16 10.73 0.33
C LYS A 66 -0.32 11.82 1.30
N SER A 67 -0.85 11.48 2.48
CA SER A 67 -1.24 12.46 3.51
C SER A 67 -0.03 13.17 4.12
N ILE A 68 1.10 12.46 4.30
CA ILE A 68 2.37 13.08 4.74
C ILE A 68 2.85 14.09 3.71
N LEU A 69 2.85 13.73 2.41
CA LEU A 69 3.22 14.67 1.33
C LEU A 69 2.36 15.93 1.34
N ALA A 70 1.03 15.76 1.46
CA ALA A 70 0.10 16.88 1.55
C ALA A 70 0.42 17.79 2.76
N ARG A 71 0.67 17.21 3.94
CA ARG A 71 1.00 17.94 5.16
C ARG A 71 2.33 18.69 5.04
N LYS A 72 3.34 18.08 4.42
CA LYS A 72 4.64 18.70 4.12
C LYS A 72 4.59 19.69 2.95
N THR A 73 3.43 19.90 2.32
CA THR A 73 3.27 20.73 1.11
C THR A 73 4.19 20.26 -0.04
N ILE A 74 4.51 18.97 -0.09
CA ILE A 74 5.24 18.35 -1.19
C ILE A 74 4.24 17.94 -2.28
N ALA A 75 4.61 18.17 -3.55
CA ALA A 75 3.77 17.80 -4.67
C ALA A 75 3.54 16.28 -4.70
N ILE A 76 2.27 15.87 -4.68
CA ILE A 76 1.88 14.46 -4.79
C ILE A 76 1.94 14.05 -6.27
N PRO A 77 2.65 12.96 -6.62
CA PRO A 77 2.70 12.47 -7.99
C PRO A 77 1.29 12.20 -8.55
N THR A 78 0.99 12.75 -9.73
CA THR A 78 -0.33 12.65 -10.38
C THR A 78 -0.62 11.27 -10.97
N THR A 79 0.43 10.52 -11.31
CA THR A 79 0.37 9.14 -11.78
C THR A 79 1.38 8.33 -10.99
N GLY A 80 0.92 7.44 -10.11
CA GLY A 80 1.83 6.63 -9.33
C GLY A 80 1.13 5.98 -8.15
N HIS A 81 1.16 4.65 -8.14
CA HIS A 81 0.87 3.81 -6.99
C HIS A 81 2.18 3.25 -6.39
N ASP A 82 3.33 3.79 -6.83
CA ASP A 82 4.65 3.36 -6.41
C ASP A 82 4.90 3.78 -4.96
N LEU A 83 4.74 2.83 -4.06
CA LEU A 83 4.84 3.05 -2.63
C LEU A 83 6.28 3.32 -2.19
N VAL A 84 7.28 2.75 -2.88
CA VAL A 84 8.69 3.01 -2.58
C VAL A 84 9.00 4.47 -2.89
N HIS A 85 8.64 4.92 -4.09
CA HIS A 85 8.84 6.32 -4.48
C HIS A 85 8.09 7.29 -3.56
N LEU A 86 6.83 6.98 -3.19
CA LEU A 86 6.07 7.79 -2.24
C LEU A 86 6.73 7.82 -0.85
N SER A 87 7.33 6.72 -0.39
CA SER A 87 8.05 6.65 0.88
C SER A 87 9.34 7.48 0.89
N ASP A 88 10.09 7.46 -0.21
CA ASP A 88 11.29 8.26 -0.35
C ASP A 88 10.96 9.76 -0.41
N LEU A 89 9.91 10.15 -1.15
CA LEU A 89 9.45 11.54 -1.20
C LEU A 89 8.91 12.04 0.13
N SER A 90 8.22 11.18 0.89
CA SER A 90 7.66 11.55 2.19
C SER A 90 8.72 11.61 3.29
N GLY A 91 9.92 11.09 3.05
CA GLY A 91 11.02 11.06 4.01
C GLY A 91 10.80 10.07 5.15
N VAL A 92 9.91 9.09 5.00
CA VAL A 92 9.70 8.05 6.01
C VAL A 92 10.90 7.11 6.01
N ALA A 93 11.55 6.97 7.16
CA ALA A 93 12.68 6.07 7.32
C ALA A 93 12.22 4.60 7.34
N LEU A 94 12.49 3.87 6.27
CA LEU A 94 12.18 2.45 6.12
C LEU A 94 13.46 1.66 5.82
N SER A 95 13.53 0.43 6.35
CA SER A 95 14.60 -0.52 6.02
C SER A 95 14.43 -1.10 4.61
N ASP A 96 15.50 -1.69 4.06
CA ASP A 96 15.47 -2.33 2.75
C ASP A 96 14.40 -3.44 2.68
N ASN A 97 14.26 -4.24 3.73
CA ASN A 97 13.22 -5.27 3.81
C ASN A 97 11.81 -4.67 3.78
N GLN A 98 11.59 -3.52 4.42
CA GLN A 98 10.32 -2.81 4.37
C GLN A 98 10.06 -2.23 2.96
N LYS A 99 11.10 -1.77 2.27
CA LYS A 99 10.99 -1.32 0.87
C LYS A 99 10.60 -2.47 -0.06
N LEU A 100 11.16 -3.68 0.13
CA LEU A 100 10.71 -4.87 -0.61
C LEU A 100 9.22 -5.16 -0.37
N THR A 101 8.75 -5.04 0.87
CA THR A 101 7.31 -5.14 1.17
C THR A 101 6.50 -4.08 0.40
N LEU A 102 6.98 -2.85 0.31
CA LEU A 102 6.32 -1.78 -0.47
C LEU A 102 6.29 -2.06 -1.98
N GLU A 103 7.32 -2.72 -2.54
CA GLU A 103 7.34 -3.12 -3.95
C GLU A 103 6.21 -4.12 -4.25
N LEU A 104 6.03 -5.15 -3.42
CA LEU A 104 4.94 -6.11 -3.61
C LEU A 104 3.56 -5.48 -3.38
N LEU A 105 3.42 -4.59 -2.40
CA LEU A 105 2.18 -3.84 -2.19
C LEU A 105 1.88 -2.89 -3.35
N THR A 106 2.90 -2.31 -3.99
CA THR A 106 2.75 -1.53 -5.23
C THR A 106 2.13 -2.37 -6.33
N GLU A 107 2.68 -3.56 -6.61
CA GLU A 107 2.13 -4.45 -7.64
C GLU A 107 0.71 -4.93 -7.28
N THR A 108 0.41 -5.09 -5.99
CA THR A 108 -0.93 -5.40 -5.46
C THR A 108 -1.94 -4.33 -5.85
N ILE A 109 -1.62 -3.05 -5.65
CA ILE A 109 -2.50 -1.95 -6.07
C ILE A 109 -2.61 -1.93 -7.58
N VAL A 110 -1.50 -2.03 -8.30
CA VAL A 110 -1.51 -1.82 -9.75
C VAL A 110 -2.33 -2.90 -10.45
N TRP A 111 -2.17 -4.18 -10.08
CA TRP A 111 -2.90 -5.26 -10.75
C TRP A 111 -3.08 -6.53 -9.91
N SER A 112 -2.05 -7.01 -9.21
CA SER A 112 -2.03 -8.39 -8.68
C SER A 112 -3.07 -8.65 -7.58
N GLY A 113 -3.50 -7.61 -6.86
CA GLY A 113 -4.53 -7.68 -5.82
C GLY A 113 -5.98 -7.65 -6.31
N ARG A 114 -6.23 -7.30 -7.59
CA ARG A 114 -7.58 -7.19 -8.17
C ARG A 114 -7.92 -8.39 -9.06
N TYR A 115 -7.26 -8.42 -10.22
CA TYR A 115 -7.31 -9.51 -11.19
C TYR A 115 -5.89 -9.64 -11.74
N PRO A 116 -5.24 -10.81 -11.67
CA PRO A 116 -3.89 -10.99 -12.15
C PRO A 116 -3.85 -10.96 -13.69
N ALA A 117 -4.03 -9.78 -14.26
CA ALA A 117 -3.94 -9.47 -15.68
C ALA A 117 -2.84 -8.41 -15.86
N PRO A 118 -1.57 -8.82 -15.93
CA PRO A 118 -0.46 -7.89 -16.14
C PRO A 118 -0.63 -7.18 -17.48
N LYS A 119 -0.16 -5.94 -17.59
CA LYS A 119 -0.29 -5.15 -18.83
C LYS A 119 0.53 -5.72 -19.99
N ASN A 120 1.61 -6.43 -19.69
CA ASN A 120 2.49 -7.10 -20.64
C ASN A 120 3.27 -8.24 -19.95
N GLU A 121 3.87 -9.11 -20.77
CA GLU A 121 4.67 -10.26 -20.34
C GLU A 121 5.89 -9.84 -19.50
N GLN A 122 6.61 -8.79 -19.91
CA GLN A 122 7.77 -8.32 -19.16
C GLN A 122 7.45 -7.96 -17.70
N ARG A 123 6.26 -7.40 -17.43
CA ARG A 123 5.82 -7.09 -16.07
C ARG A 123 5.43 -8.34 -15.30
N TRP A 124 4.84 -9.33 -15.98
CA TRP A 124 4.58 -10.64 -15.39
C TRP A 124 5.87 -11.29 -14.92
N ASP A 125 6.87 -11.40 -15.81
CA ASP A 125 8.16 -12.03 -15.50
C ASP A 125 8.88 -11.30 -14.38
N ASN A 126 8.93 -9.96 -14.41
CA ASN A 126 9.54 -9.19 -13.34
C ASN A 126 8.82 -9.40 -11.99
N TYR A 127 7.49 -9.49 -12.00
CA TYR A 127 6.73 -9.78 -10.79
C TYR A 127 7.03 -11.19 -10.25
N GLN A 128 7.01 -12.21 -11.11
CA GLN A 128 7.24 -13.60 -10.71
C GLN A 128 8.68 -13.78 -10.25
N ASP A 129 9.66 -13.44 -11.09
CA ASP A 129 11.06 -13.83 -10.94
C ASP A 129 11.85 -12.99 -9.94
N LYS A 130 11.37 -11.77 -9.63
CA LYS A 130 12.09 -10.84 -8.73
C LYS A 130 11.25 -10.45 -7.53
N ILE A 131 10.09 -9.84 -7.79
CA ILE A 131 9.28 -9.25 -6.70
C ILE A 131 8.77 -10.38 -5.80
N LEU A 132 8.02 -11.33 -6.34
CA LEU A 132 7.47 -12.45 -5.57
C LEU A 132 8.58 -13.33 -4.97
N GLU A 133 9.64 -13.61 -5.74
CA GLU A 133 10.79 -14.39 -5.26
C GLU A 133 11.47 -13.79 -4.03
N SER A 134 11.56 -12.46 -3.92
CA SER A 134 12.11 -11.76 -2.73
C SER A 134 11.31 -12.00 -1.44
N HIS A 135 10.12 -12.59 -1.56
CA HIS A 135 9.21 -12.92 -0.47
C HIS A 135 9.05 -14.42 -0.24
N ILE A 136 9.82 -15.26 -0.92
CA ILE A 136 9.73 -16.72 -0.81
C ILE A 136 11.04 -17.28 -0.24
N ILE A 137 10.92 -18.12 0.78
CA ILE A 137 12.01 -18.93 1.32
C ILE A 137 11.76 -20.39 0.91
N ARG A 138 12.77 -21.02 0.30
CA ARG A 138 12.76 -22.45 -0.02
C ARG A 138 13.75 -23.17 0.86
N ARG A 139 13.32 -24.27 1.47
CA ARG A 139 14.18 -25.13 2.30
C ARG A 139 14.04 -26.57 1.83
N THR A 140 15.16 -27.24 1.62
CA THR A 140 15.21 -28.67 1.35
C THR A 140 15.91 -29.38 2.50
N VAL A 141 15.25 -30.40 3.07
CA VAL A 141 15.82 -31.27 4.10
C VAL A 141 15.69 -32.71 3.62
N GLY A 142 16.81 -33.33 3.25
CA GLY A 142 16.80 -34.63 2.58
C GLY A 142 16.02 -34.58 1.27
N ASN A 143 14.95 -35.37 1.16
CA ASN A 143 14.09 -35.46 -0.02
C ASN A 143 12.80 -34.61 0.08
N VAL A 144 12.66 -33.79 1.14
CA VAL A 144 11.49 -32.94 1.34
C VAL A 144 11.86 -31.48 1.09
N SER A 145 11.16 -30.85 0.15
CA SER A 145 11.26 -29.42 -0.13
C SER A 145 10.02 -28.70 0.40
N SER A 146 10.22 -27.60 1.12
CA SER A 146 9.16 -26.70 1.56
C SER A 146 9.37 -25.30 1.00
N VAL A 147 8.24 -24.63 0.75
CA VAL A 147 8.17 -23.24 0.29
C VAL A 147 7.36 -22.48 1.32
N MET A 148 7.87 -21.35 1.78
CA MET A 148 7.19 -20.53 2.77
C MET A 148 7.39 -19.04 2.49
N ALA A 149 6.45 -18.23 2.95
CA ALA A 149 6.59 -16.78 2.92
C ALA A 149 7.76 -16.32 3.80
N SER A 150 8.52 -15.34 3.32
CA SER A 150 9.59 -14.71 4.09
C SER A 150 9.00 -13.91 5.25
N PRO A 151 9.36 -14.22 6.52
CA PRO A 151 8.86 -13.48 7.67
C PRO A 151 9.40 -12.05 7.76
N GLU A 152 10.42 -11.71 6.96
CA GLU A 152 11.05 -10.39 6.97
C GLU A 152 10.49 -9.43 5.93
N THR A 153 10.04 -9.96 4.79
CA THR A 153 9.69 -9.14 3.62
C THR A 153 8.22 -9.34 3.21
N PHE A 154 7.60 -10.50 3.48
CA PHE A 154 6.22 -10.74 3.04
C PHE A 154 5.25 -9.79 3.77
N PRO A 155 4.24 -9.22 3.08
CA PRO A 155 3.28 -8.28 3.66
C PRO A 155 2.25 -9.03 4.51
N ASP A 156 2.71 -9.65 5.60
CA ASP A 156 1.82 -10.10 6.67
C ASP A 156 1.42 -8.93 7.57
N TRP A 157 0.51 -9.19 8.51
CA TRP A 157 0.07 -8.18 9.48
C TRP A 157 1.22 -7.52 10.25
N LYS A 158 2.24 -8.29 10.62
CA LYS A 158 3.37 -7.81 11.44
C LYS A 158 4.25 -6.86 10.65
N ASN A 159 4.63 -7.22 9.42
CA ASN A 159 5.49 -6.38 8.59
C ASN A 159 4.73 -5.14 8.10
N TYR A 160 3.47 -5.32 7.70
CA TYR A 160 2.58 -4.20 7.39
C TYR A 160 2.48 -3.21 8.56
N LEU A 161 2.22 -3.68 9.78
CA LEU A 161 2.07 -2.79 10.94
C LEU A 161 3.33 -1.98 11.26
N LYS A 162 4.53 -2.54 11.05
CA LYS A 162 5.79 -1.79 11.25
C LYS A 162 5.86 -0.60 10.30
N ILE A 163 5.50 -0.80 9.03
CA ILE A 163 5.49 0.25 8.01
C ILE A 163 4.41 1.29 8.35
N TRP A 164 3.20 0.83 8.68
CA TRP A 164 2.10 1.71 9.09
C TRP A 164 2.51 2.59 10.28
N ALA A 165 3.12 2.00 11.31
CA ALA A 165 3.55 2.73 12.51
C ALA A 165 4.59 3.80 12.18
N ALA A 166 5.57 3.49 11.31
CA ALA A 166 6.55 4.47 10.84
C ALA A 166 5.90 5.63 10.09
N CYS A 167 4.99 5.33 9.15
CA CYS A 167 4.25 6.36 8.42
C CYS A 167 3.37 7.21 9.35
N ASN A 168 2.68 6.59 10.31
CA ASN A 168 1.81 7.32 11.23
C ASN A 168 2.61 8.22 12.18
N ALA A 169 3.74 7.74 12.70
CA ALA A 169 4.65 8.56 13.50
C ALA A 169 5.16 9.77 12.70
N GLU A 170 5.55 9.57 11.44
CA GLU A 170 5.97 10.67 10.56
C GLU A 170 4.85 11.68 10.32
N PHE A 171 3.62 11.21 10.06
CA PHE A 171 2.46 12.09 9.86
C PHE A 171 2.18 12.95 11.10
N ASP A 172 2.27 12.37 12.29
CA ASP A 172 2.05 13.06 13.56
C ASP A 172 3.19 14.04 13.88
N ALA A 173 4.43 13.73 13.50
CA ALA A 173 5.59 14.62 13.66
C ALA A 173 5.58 15.84 12.72
N CYS A 174 4.82 15.78 11.63
CA CYS A 174 4.66 16.89 10.68
C CYS A 174 3.62 17.94 11.10
N ALA A 175 2.98 17.76 12.27
CA ALA A 175 1.90 18.63 12.77
C ALA A 175 2.40 19.92 13.42
#